data_AF-A0A9P3HD28-F1
#
_entry.id   AF-A0A9P3HD28-F1
#
_cell.length_a   1.000
_cell.length_b   1.000
_cell.length_c   1.000
_cell.angle_alpha   90.00
_cell.angle_beta   90.00
_cell.angle_gamma   90.00
#
_symmetry.space_group_name_H-M   'P 1'
#
loop_
_entity.id
_entity.type
_entity.pdbx_description
1 polymer ?
#
loop_
_entity_poly.entity_id
_entity_poly.type
_entity_poly.pdbx_seq_one_letter_code
_entity_poly.pdbx_strand_id
1 'polypeptide(L)'
;MSTLSPSRPTVEEVVEEEEEAKESDAHPLSVVLKGGSSIYRLDAADERYQHVSASFLQSWTKPNATDIRIEAIWKVLPNRLLRRRHEAYRQSISTALDPLVLNEKTLFHGTHSCLAQRIFNQRMNVVHDLTLDELFCQQDTCATCGIASAGFDISRSGEGSIQRGLGRIWQRFGHGIYFSKHSSKCHFYSKTGETGLNPDTNRRYSTMVVSNVVLGNAFTAQGSSNDRKWTKAPQGYHSVQGLPGYAGINYEENVVFTKDACLPSEIIVYSFSHTTEY
;
A
#
# COMPACT_ATOMS: atom_id res chain seq x y z
N MET A 1 27.17 44.97 -25.09
CA MET A 1 26.52 43.64 -25.01
C MET A 1 27.39 42.77 -24.12
N SER A 2 27.04 42.61 -22.84
CA SER A 2 27.83 41.82 -21.89
C SER A 2 27.29 40.39 -21.90
N THR A 3 28.11 39.44 -22.31
CA THR A 3 27.80 38.01 -22.31
C THR A 3 28.02 37.47 -20.90
N LEU A 4 26.92 37.12 -20.22
CA LEU A 4 26.98 36.40 -18.95
C LEU A 4 27.47 34.98 -19.21
N SER A 5 28.62 34.63 -18.64
CA SER A 5 29.11 33.25 -18.61
C SER A 5 28.19 32.38 -17.73
N PRO A 6 27.88 31.14 -18.14
CA PRO A 6 27.08 30.24 -17.32
C PRO A 6 27.82 29.90 -16.02
N SER A 7 27.10 30.03 -14.90
CA SER A 7 27.57 29.64 -13.58
C SER A 7 27.85 28.14 -13.54
N ARG A 8 28.99 27.76 -12.99
CA ARG A 8 29.40 26.36 -12.83
C ARG A 8 28.50 25.71 -11.77
N PRO A 9 27.93 24.52 -12.02
CA PRO A 9 27.04 23.87 -11.07
C PRO A 9 27.78 23.56 -9.77
N THR A 10 27.06 23.65 -8.67
CA THR A 10 27.55 23.36 -7.33
C THR A 10 27.81 21.86 -7.16
N VAL A 11 28.64 21.48 -6.19
CA VAL A 11 28.92 20.07 -5.90
C VAL A 11 27.64 19.31 -5.52
N GLU A 12 26.68 19.98 -4.87
CA GLU A 12 25.35 19.41 -4.58
C GLU A 12 24.54 19.18 -5.86
N GLU A 13 24.53 20.12 -6.81
CA GLU A 13 23.87 19.94 -8.12
C GLU A 13 24.49 18.81 -8.95
N VAL A 14 25.82 18.64 -8.90
CA VAL A 14 26.52 17.56 -9.62
C VAL A 14 26.25 16.19 -8.97
N VAL A 15 26.17 16.12 -7.64
CA VAL A 15 25.80 14.89 -6.92
C VAL A 15 24.32 14.54 -7.14
N GLU A 16 23.45 15.55 -7.15
CA GLU A 16 22.04 15.37 -7.53
C GLU A 16 21.89 14.89 -8.98
N GLU A 17 22.67 15.43 -9.94
CA GLU A 17 22.70 14.99 -11.35
C GLU A 17 23.29 13.57 -11.52
N GLU A 18 24.33 13.18 -10.77
CA GLU A 18 24.91 11.83 -10.81
C GLU A 18 24.02 10.77 -10.13
N GLU A 19 23.29 11.11 -9.07
CA GLU A 19 22.19 10.28 -8.56
C GLU A 19 21.02 10.25 -9.54
N GLU A 20 20.74 11.34 -10.26
CA GLU A 20 19.74 11.43 -11.33
C GLU A 20 19.99 10.44 -12.46
N ALA A 21 21.26 10.29 -12.87
CA ALA A 21 21.68 9.37 -13.91
C ALA A 21 21.68 7.89 -13.47
N LYS A 22 21.71 7.61 -12.15
CA LYS A 22 21.55 6.25 -11.59
C LYS A 22 20.09 5.88 -11.30
N GLU A 23 19.22 6.86 -11.04
CA GLU A 23 17.78 6.65 -10.77
C GLU A 23 16.91 6.71 -12.04
N SER A 24 17.47 7.04 -13.20
CA SER A 24 16.76 7.12 -14.49
C SER A 24 16.55 5.78 -15.21
N ASP A 25 16.91 4.65 -14.60
CA ASP A 25 16.54 3.32 -15.11
C ASP A 25 15.06 3.06 -14.82
N ALA A 26 14.19 3.86 -15.42
CA ALA A 26 12.79 3.50 -15.57
C ALA A 26 12.77 2.14 -16.28
N HIS A 27 12.25 1.12 -15.60
CA HIS A 27 12.13 -0.21 -16.18
C HIS A 27 11.48 -0.07 -17.57
N PRO A 28 12.02 -0.67 -18.63
CA PRO A 28 11.63 -0.39 -20.01
C PRO A 28 10.15 -0.69 -20.31
N LEU A 29 9.52 -1.49 -19.45
CA LEU A 29 8.09 -1.85 -19.50
C LEU A 29 7.23 -1.10 -18.48
N SER A 30 7.76 -0.05 -17.85
CA SER A 30 7.02 0.74 -16.86
C SER A 30 6.07 1.73 -17.52
N VAL A 31 4.91 1.91 -16.91
CA VAL A 31 3.92 2.93 -17.30
C VAL A 31 3.82 3.98 -16.21
N VAL A 32 3.82 5.24 -16.63
CA VAL A 32 3.67 6.39 -15.74
C VAL A 32 2.18 6.63 -15.45
N LEU A 33 1.82 6.59 -14.18
CA LEU A 33 0.49 6.92 -13.69
C LEU A 33 0.31 8.44 -13.61
N LYS A 34 -0.94 8.92 -13.61
CA LYS A 34 -1.28 10.36 -13.56
C LYS A 34 -0.56 11.16 -12.47
N GLY A 35 -0.28 10.55 -11.31
CA GLY A 35 0.44 11.15 -10.18
C GLY A 35 1.96 11.16 -10.33
N GLY A 36 2.51 10.73 -11.47
CA GLY A 36 3.94 10.70 -11.77
C GLY A 36 4.69 9.48 -11.23
N SER A 37 4.03 8.61 -10.45
CA SER A 37 4.60 7.31 -10.08
C SER A 37 4.55 6.37 -11.26
N SER A 38 5.50 5.44 -11.36
CA SER A 38 5.52 4.44 -12.43
C SER A 38 5.20 3.05 -11.89
N ILE A 39 4.75 2.15 -12.76
CA ILE A 39 4.43 0.78 -12.37
C ILE A 39 4.82 -0.20 -13.48
N TYR A 40 5.30 -1.38 -13.11
CA TYR A 40 5.58 -2.48 -14.04
C TYR A 40 5.32 -3.84 -13.41
N ARG A 41 5.13 -4.86 -14.24
CA ARG A 41 4.90 -6.23 -13.76
C ARG A 41 6.21 -6.90 -13.40
N LEU A 42 6.25 -7.59 -12.26
CA LEU A 42 7.35 -8.47 -11.91
C LEU A 42 7.19 -9.83 -12.58
N ASP A 43 8.29 -10.38 -13.10
CA ASP A 43 8.36 -11.77 -13.58
C ASP A 43 8.27 -12.74 -12.39
N ALA A 44 7.73 -13.94 -12.59
CA ALA A 44 7.61 -14.94 -11.53
C ALA A 44 8.97 -15.45 -11.01
N ALA A 45 10.02 -15.37 -11.84
CA ALA A 45 11.39 -15.70 -11.47
C ALA A 45 12.09 -14.57 -10.68
N ASP A 46 11.53 -13.36 -10.64
CA ASP A 46 12.09 -12.23 -9.92
C ASP A 46 12.11 -12.50 -8.39
N GLU A 47 13.25 -12.24 -7.74
CA GLU A 47 13.41 -12.48 -6.29
C GLU A 47 12.39 -11.70 -5.46
N ARG A 48 12.05 -10.47 -5.87
CA ARG A 48 11.04 -9.65 -5.20
C ARG A 48 9.65 -10.26 -5.39
N TYR A 49 9.34 -10.80 -6.57
CA TYR A 49 8.09 -11.54 -6.79
C TYR A 49 7.99 -12.72 -5.82
N GLN A 50 9.03 -13.54 -5.73
CA GLN A 50 9.05 -14.73 -4.87
C GLN A 50 8.90 -14.35 -3.38
N HIS A 51 9.64 -13.33 -2.94
CA HIS A 51 9.59 -12.85 -1.56
C HIS A 51 8.21 -12.31 -1.18
N VAL A 52 7.63 -11.44 -1.99
CA VAL A 52 6.30 -10.86 -1.74
C VAL A 52 5.23 -11.95 -1.79
N SER A 53 5.35 -12.89 -2.74
CA SER A 53 4.43 -14.03 -2.86
C SER A 53 4.45 -14.92 -1.62
N ALA A 54 5.65 -15.29 -1.17
CA ALA A 54 5.82 -16.10 0.03
C ALA A 54 5.26 -15.38 1.27
N SER A 55 5.60 -14.10 1.46
CA SER A 55 5.09 -13.28 2.57
C SER A 55 3.55 -13.19 2.56
N PHE A 56 2.95 -12.97 1.39
CA PHE A 56 1.50 -12.91 1.24
C PHE A 56 0.81 -14.23 1.59
N LEU A 57 1.28 -15.35 1.05
CA LEU A 57 0.66 -16.67 1.28
C LEU A 57 0.90 -17.18 2.71
N GLN A 58 2.12 -17.02 3.24
CA GLN A 58 2.46 -17.46 4.61
C GLN A 58 1.75 -16.64 5.68
N SER A 59 1.47 -15.37 5.40
CA SER A 59 0.73 -14.50 6.33
C SER A 59 -0.79 -14.64 6.21
N TRP A 60 -1.29 -15.53 5.34
CA TRP A 60 -2.70 -15.83 5.22
C TRP A 60 -3.17 -16.79 6.32
N THR A 61 -3.43 -16.24 7.50
CA THR A 61 -3.69 -17.04 8.70
C THR A 61 -5.17 -17.19 9.05
N LYS A 62 -6.05 -16.38 8.45
CA LYS A 62 -7.50 -16.50 8.64
C LYS A 62 -8.04 -17.51 7.62
N PRO A 63 -8.89 -18.47 8.04
CA PRO A 63 -9.57 -19.38 7.11
C PRO A 63 -10.79 -18.68 6.47
N ASN A 64 -10.58 -17.50 5.89
CA ASN A 64 -11.64 -16.65 5.35
C ASN A 64 -11.72 -16.67 3.82
N ALA A 65 -10.78 -17.34 3.15
CA ALA A 65 -10.86 -17.65 1.72
C ALA A 65 -10.14 -18.98 1.43
N THR A 66 -10.49 -19.61 0.32
CA THR A 66 -9.94 -20.91 -0.08
C THR A 66 -9.32 -20.85 -1.47
N ASP A 67 -8.36 -21.74 -1.69
CA ASP A 67 -7.67 -21.91 -2.98
C ASP A 67 -7.15 -20.57 -3.51
N ILE A 68 -6.34 -19.89 -2.70
CA ILE A 68 -5.82 -18.56 -3.02
C ILE A 68 -4.66 -18.69 -3.99
N ARG A 69 -4.66 -17.89 -5.06
CA ARG A 69 -3.61 -17.86 -6.07
C ARG A 69 -3.17 -16.45 -6.34
N ILE A 70 -1.87 -16.24 -6.45
CA ILE A 70 -1.30 -14.98 -6.93
C ILE A 70 -1.33 -15.00 -8.46
N GLU A 71 -1.94 -13.98 -9.06
CA GLU A 71 -2.09 -13.86 -10.52
C GLU A 71 -1.00 -12.96 -11.11
N ALA A 72 -0.68 -11.87 -10.40
CA ALA A 72 0.38 -10.95 -10.78
C ALA A 72 0.84 -10.15 -9.57
N ILE A 73 2.09 -9.68 -9.63
CA ILE A 73 2.61 -8.66 -8.71
C ILE A 73 3.15 -7.52 -9.58
N TRP A 74 2.70 -6.31 -9.26
CA TRP A 74 3.12 -5.10 -9.93
C TRP A 74 4.01 -4.30 -8.99
N LYS A 75 5.22 -3.97 -9.42
CA LYS A 75 6.12 -3.08 -8.69
C LYS A 75 5.68 -1.64 -8.91
N VAL A 76 5.47 -0.92 -7.83
CA VAL A 76 5.24 0.53 -7.84
C VAL A 76 6.58 1.22 -7.62
N LEU A 77 6.86 2.22 -8.46
CA LEU A 77 7.96 3.16 -8.35
C LEU A 77 7.35 4.53 -8.00
N PRO A 78 7.20 4.85 -6.70
CA PRO A 78 6.60 6.12 -6.27
C PRO A 78 7.36 7.30 -6.85
N ASN A 79 6.69 8.38 -7.22
CA ASN A 79 7.35 9.57 -7.74
C ASN A 79 8.36 10.18 -6.74
N ARG A 80 9.23 11.06 -7.23
CA ARG A 80 10.28 11.71 -6.42
C ARG A 80 9.75 12.43 -5.18
N LEU A 81 8.62 13.11 -5.28
CA LEU A 81 8.03 13.83 -4.15
C LEU A 81 7.63 12.86 -3.04
N LEU A 82 7.03 11.72 -3.37
CA LEU A 82 6.67 10.68 -2.40
C LEU A 82 7.91 10.06 -1.76
N ARG A 83 8.94 9.73 -2.55
CA ARG A 83 10.21 9.20 -2.04
C ARG A 83 10.89 10.18 -1.09
N ARG A 84 11.03 11.45 -1.49
CA ARG A 84 11.65 12.51 -0.67
C ARG A 84 10.91 12.74 0.64
N ARG A 85 9.57 12.79 0.62
CA ARG A 85 8.76 12.96 1.83
C ARG A 85 8.89 11.78 2.78
N HIS A 86 8.86 10.55 2.25
CA HIS A 86 9.03 9.35 3.04
C HIS A 86 10.43 9.27 3.66
N GLU A 87 11.48 9.55 2.88
CA GLU A 87 12.85 9.54 3.37
C GLU A 87 13.09 10.63 4.42
N ALA A 88 12.56 11.85 4.20
CA ALA A 88 12.63 12.92 5.21
C ALA A 88 11.93 12.51 6.52
N TYR A 89 10.76 11.86 6.43
CA TYR A 89 10.08 11.32 7.61
C TYR A 89 10.94 10.25 8.30
N ARG A 90 11.42 9.27 7.54
CA ARG A 90 12.30 8.18 8.02
C ARG A 90 13.53 8.71 8.74
N GLN A 91 14.21 9.70 8.18
CA GLN A 91 15.37 10.36 8.77
C GLN A 91 15.02 11.12 10.05
N SER A 92 13.87 11.81 10.07
CA SER A 92 13.41 12.51 11.28
C SER A 92 13.18 11.54 12.45
N ILE A 93 12.64 10.36 12.18
CA ILE A 93 12.46 9.30 13.19
C ILE A 93 13.80 8.71 13.61
N SER A 94 14.69 8.42 12.65
CA SER A 94 16.03 7.88 12.93
C SER A 94 16.97 8.86 13.62
N THR A 95 16.69 10.16 13.60
CA THR A 95 17.44 11.17 14.37
C THR A 95 16.89 11.30 15.78
N ALA A 96 15.57 11.16 15.94
CA ALA A 96 14.90 11.22 17.23
C ALA A 96 15.07 9.93 18.06
N LEU A 97 15.43 8.81 17.41
CA LEU A 97 15.56 7.47 18.00
C LEU A 97 16.87 6.81 17.54
N ASP A 98 17.30 5.77 18.24
CA ASP A 98 18.35 4.86 17.74
C ASP A 98 17.87 4.21 16.40
N PRO A 99 18.72 4.12 15.36
CA PRO A 99 18.38 3.44 14.10
C PRO A 99 17.77 2.04 14.25
N LEU A 100 18.14 1.29 15.30
CA LEU A 100 17.55 -0.02 15.61
C LEU A 100 16.07 0.06 16.00
N VAL A 101 15.56 1.27 16.32
CA VAL A 101 14.18 1.56 16.73
C VAL A 101 13.36 2.17 15.58
N LEU A 102 13.94 2.35 14.37
CA LEU A 102 13.21 2.86 13.21
C LEU A 102 11.96 2.03 12.90
N ASN A 103 12.02 0.71 13.17
CA ASN A 103 10.89 -0.21 13.11
C ASN A 103 10.14 -0.11 11.77
N GLU A 104 10.90 -0.05 10.68
CA GLU A 104 10.37 -0.03 9.33
C GLU A 104 9.97 -1.45 8.92
N LYS A 105 8.75 -1.62 8.41
CA LYS A 105 8.20 -2.92 8.02
C LYS A 105 7.55 -2.86 6.65
N THR A 106 7.69 -3.92 5.88
CA THR A 106 6.83 -4.17 4.73
C THR A 106 5.50 -4.76 5.22
N LEU A 107 4.39 -4.05 5.00
CA LEU A 107 3.07 -4.42 5.49
C LEU A 107 2.01 -4.38 4.39
N PHE A 108 0.90 -5.09 4.61
CA PHE A 108 -0.23 -5.14 3.70
C PHE A 108 -1.28 -4.09 4.06
N HIS A 109 -1.92 -3.55 3.03
CA HIS A 109 -3.08 -2.68 3.10
C HIS A 109 -4.16 -3.19 2.14
N GLY A 110 -5.32 -3.50 2.70
CA GLY A 110 -6.50 -3.91 1.94
C GLY A 110 -7.41 -2.72 1.71
N THR A 111 -7.84 -2.52 0.47
CA THR A 111 -8.74 -1.43 0.11
C THR A 111 -9.49 -1.75 -1.19
N HIS A 112 -10.52 -0.97 -1.50
CA HIS A 112 -11.29 -1.15 -2.72
C HIS A 112 -10.44 -0.92 -3.97
N SER A 113 -10.72 -1.69 -5.02
CA SER A 113 -9.96 -1.67 -6.25
C SER A 113 -10.85 -1.87 -7.46
N CYS A 114 -10.81 -0.92 -8.39
CA CYS A 114 -11.45 -1.10 -9.69
C CYS A 114 -10.74 -2.16 -10.54
N LEU A 115 -9.46 -2.47 -10.26
CA LEU A 115 -8.67 -3.46 -10.99
C LEU A 115 -9.33 -4.84 -10.93
N ALA A 116 -9.76 -5.25 -9.72
CA ALA A 116 -10.51 -6.48 -9.51
C ALA A 116 -11.82 -6.52 -10.32
N GLN A 117 -12.53 -5.40 -10.37
CA GLN A 117 -13.78 -5.28 -11.10
C GLN A 117 -13.58 -5.28 -12.62
N ARG A 118 -12.50 -4.67 -13.13
CA ARG A 118 -12.16 -4.66 -14.55
C ARG A 118 -11.74 -6.05 -15.05
N ILE A 119 -10.91 -6.73 -14.27
CA ILE A 119 -10.55 -8.14 -14.50
C ILE A 119 -11.80 -9.02 -14.60
N PHE A 120 -12.77 -8.82 -13.70
CA PHE A 120 -14.04 -9.54 -13.73
C PHE A 120 -14.89 -9.18 -14.97
N ASN A 121 -15.14 -7.89 -15.21
CA ASN A 121 -16.07 -7.41 -16.24
C ASN A 121 -15.63 -7.77 -17.65
N GLN A 122 -14.33 -7.85 -17.91
CA GLN A 122 -13.85 -8.14 -19.25
C GLN A 122 -13.79 -9.65 -19.57
N ARG A 123 -14.18 -10.55 -18.64
CA ARG A 123 -14.13 -12.03 -18.84
C ARG A 123 -12.75 -12.53 -19.30
N MET A 124 -11.69 -11.91 -18.80
CA MET A 124 -10.34 -12.10 -19.35
C MET A 124 -9.56 -13.17 -18.58
N ASN A 125 -8.74 -13.94 -19.30
CA ASN A 125 -7.63 -14.67 -18.69
C ASN A 125 -6.58 -13.65 -18.26
N VAL A 126 -6.44 -13.49 -16.94
CA VAL A 126 -5.83 -12.34 -16.24
C VAL A 126 -4.32 -12.14 -16.47
N VAL A 127 -3.72 -12.87 -17.39
CA VAL A 127 -2.26 -13.04 -17.37
C VAL A 127 -1.58 -12.50 -18.62
N HIS A 128 -2.20 -12.38 -19.80
CA HIS A 128 -1.43 -12.11 -21.03
C HIS A 128 -1.90 -10.94 -21.92
N ASP A 129 -3.16 -10.50 -21.85
CA ASP A 129 -3.71 -9.65 -22.93
C ASP A 129 -3.95 -8.17 -22.57
N LEU A 130 -3.77 -7.76 -21.31
CA LEU A 130 -4.10 -6.39 -20.90
C LEU A 130 -2.88 -5.48 -20.80
N THR A 131 -3.03 -4.29 -21.39
CA THR A 131 -2.12 -3.18 -21.18
C THR A 131 -2.32 -2.60 -19.78
N LEU A 132 -1.26 -1.97 -19.25
CA LEU A 132 -1.27 -1.33 -17.94
C LEU A 132 -2.37 -0.25 -17.80
N ASP A 133 -2.68 0.46 -18.88
CA ASP A 133 -3.72 1.49 -18.94
C ASP A 133 -5.15 0.91 -18.85
N GLU A 134 -5.33 -0.35 -19.27
CA GLU A 134 -6.60 -1.05 -19.14
C GLU A 134 -6.81 -1.55 -17.70
N LEU A 135 -5.72 -1.94 -17.03
CA LEU A 135 -5.76 -2.45 -15.65
C LEU A 135 -5.94 -1.32 -14.63
N PHE A 136 -5.16 -0.24 -14.73
CA PHE A 136 -5.19 0.87 -13.78
C PHE A 136 -6.06 2.01 -14.30
N CYS A 137 -7.10 2.39 -13.54
CA CYS A 137 -7.88 3.56 -13.92
C CYS A 137 -7.15 4.86 -13.58
N GLN A 138 -7.40 5.90 -14.37
CA GLN A 138 -6.87 7.26 -14.13
C GLN A 138 -7.77 8.07 -13.16
N GLN A 139 -8.63 7.40 -12.39
CA GLN A 139 -9.58 8.04 -11.48
C GLN A 139 -9.00 8.10 -10.07
N ASP A 140 -8.85 9.31 -9.54
CA ASP A 140 -8.30 9.56 -8.20
C ASP A 140 -9.21 9.01 -7.09
N THR A 141 -10.49 8.75 -7.40
CA THR A 141 -11.47 8.16 -6.50
C THR A 141 -11.26 6.65 -6.28
N CYS A 142 -10.54 5.95 -7.17
CA CYS A 142 -10.17 4.56 -6.94
C CYS A 142 -9.05 4.50 -5.89
N ALA A 143 -9.30 3.84 -4.75
CA ALA A 143 -8.35 3.82 -3.65
C ALA A 143 -7.02 3.15 -4.04
N THR A 144 -7.06 1.95 -4.65
CA THR A 144 -5.83 1.25 -5.05
C THR A 144 -5.04 2.02 -6.12
N CYS A 145 -5.70 2.52 -7.17
CA CYS A 145 -5.02 3.28 -8.23
C CYS A 145 -4.51 4.64 -7.71
N GLY A 146 -5.28 5.33 -6.86
CA GLY A 146 -4.87 6.56 -6.20
C GLY A 146 -3.64 6.37 -5.32
N ILE A 147 -3.61 5.30 -4.52
CA ILE A 147 -2.44 4.95 -3.70
C ILE A 147 -1.21 4.66 -4.58
N ALA A 148 -1.37 3.88 -5.64
CA ALA A 148 -0.30 3.57 -6.58
C ALA A 148 0.27 4.82 -7.26
N SER A 149 -0.62 5.74 -7.63
CA SER A 149 -0.34 6.92 -8.44
C SER A 149 0.25 8.06 -7.60
N ALA A 150 -0.37 8.38 -6.47
CA ALA A 150 -0.13 9.58 -5.68
C ALA A 150 0.14 9.31 -4.18
N GLY A 151 0.26 8.05 -3.77
CA GLY A 151 0.49 7.66 -2.38
C GLY A 151 -0.78 7.68 -1.51
N PHE A 152 -0.61 7.42 -0.22
CA PHE A 152 -1.73 7.40 0.72
C PHE A 152 -2.26 8.81 1.01
N ASP A 153 -3.55 8.89 1.27
CA ASP A 153 -4.20 10.12 1.75
C ASP A 153 -5.00 9.80 3.02
N ILE A 154 -4.59 10.39 4.14
CA ILE A 154 -5.22 10.17 5.43
C ILE A 154 -6.66 10.69 5.46
N SER A 155 -6.99 11.73 4.68
CA SER A 155 -8.34 12.29 4.62
C SER A 155 -9.37 11.28 4.12
N ARG A 156 -8.91 10.28 3.35
CA ARG A 156 -9.73 9.19 2.81
C ARG A 156 -9.90 8.03 3.78
N SER A 157 -9.27 8.11 4.95
CA SER A 157 -9.31 7.03 5.93
C SER A 157 -10.72 6.87 6.51
N GLY A 158 -11.27 5.65 6.40
CA GLY A 158 -12.59 5.33 6.90
C GLY A 158 -13.75 5.67 5.95
N GLU A 159 -13.49 6.24 4.76
CA GLU A 159 -14.53 6.51 3.73
C GLU A 159 -15.35 5.25 3.40
N GLY A 160 -14.70 4.09 3.31
CA GLY A 160 -15.36 2.81 3.05
C GLY A 160 -16.34 2.38 4.15
N SER A 161 -16.11 2.77 5.41
CA SER A 161 -17.03 2.51 6.52
C SER A 161 -18.26 3.42 6.48
N ILE A 162 -18.08 4.66 6.04
CA ILE A 162 -19.17 5.64 5.87
C ILE A 162 -20.09 5.20 4.71
N GLN A 163 -19.51 4.77 3.60
CA GLN A 163 -20.26 4.25 2.44
C GLN A 163 -21.10 3.01 2.76
N ARG A 164 -20.75 2.22 3.80
CA ARG A 164 -21.52 1.05 4.26
C ARG A 164 -22.78 1.40 5.07
N GLY A 165 -23.14 2.69 5.18
CA GLY A 165 -24.33 3.11 5.95
C GLY A 165 -24.21 2.86 7.46
N LEU A 166 -23.02 2.51 7.94
CA LEU A 166 -22.77 2.18 9.35
C LEU A 166 -22.77 3.42 10.27
N GLY A 167 -22.97 4.62 9.72
CA GLY A 167 -23.14 5.90 10.43
C GLY A 167 -21.95 6.33 11.29
N ARG A 168 -20.91 5.52 11.39
CA ARG A 168 -19.73 5.70 12.24
C ARG A 168 -18.50 5.13 11.54
N ILE A 169 -17.39 5.85 11.64
CA ILE A 169 -16.08 5.36 11.21
C ILE A 169 -15.68 4.23 12.18
N TRP A 170 -15.68 2.98 11.70
CA TRP A 170 -15.29 1.79 12.49
C TRP A 170 -13.77 1.66 12.55
N GLN A 171 -13.12 2.66 13.15
CA GLN A 171 -11.68 2.67 13.38
C GLN A 171 -11.40 2.46 14.85
N ARG A 172 -10.75 1.33 15.17
CA ARG A 172 -10.48 0.94 16.57
C ARG A 172 -9.44 1.82 17.24
N PHE A 173 -8.57 2.43 16.44
CA PHE A 173 -7.40 3.19 16.87
C PHE A 173 -7.37 4.61 16.27
N GLY A 174 -8.55 5.13 15.89
CA GLY A 174 -8.71 6.50 15.39
C GLY A 174 -8.43 6.69 13.90
N HIS A 175 -8.39 7.96 13.49
CA HIS A 175 -8.28 8.38 12.10
C HIS A 175 -6.83 8.34 11.62
N GLY A 176 -6.40 7.15 11.18
CA GLY A 176 -5.07 6.90 10.63
C GLY A 176 -5.10 5.91 9.47
N ILE A 177 -3.94 5.59 8.90
CA ILE A 177 -3.80 4.63 7.81
C ILE A 177 -3.47 3.27 8.42
N TYR A 178 -4.29 2.26 8.11
CA TYR A 178 -4.23 0.95 8.74
C TYR A 178 -3.46 -0.06 7.89
N PHE A 179 -2.59 -0.83 8.54
CA PHE A 179 -1.78 -1.87 7.95
C PHE A 179 -1.82 -3.14 8.80
N SER A 180 -1.50 -4.28 8.21
CA SER A 180 -1.25 -5.52 8.94
C SER A 180 -0.16 -6.33 8.28
N LYS A 181 0.54 -7.14 9.07
CA LYS A 181 1.42 -8.18 8.54
C LYS A 181 0.64 -9.39 8.01
N HIS A 182 -0.66 -9.50 8.34
CA HIS A 182 -1.52 -10.62 7.94
C HIS A 182 -2.33 -10.25 6.70
N SER A 183 -1.96 -10.80 5.55
CA SER A 183 -2.67 -10.59 4.27
C SER A 183 -4.16 -10.94 4.39
N SER A 184 -4.49 -12.06 5.03
CA SER A 184 -5.87 -12.50 5.24
C SER A 184 -6.72 -11.52 6.05
N LYS A 185 -6.10 -10.71 6.92
CA LYS A 185 -6.81 -9.62 7.63
C LYS A 185 -7.15 -8.49 6.67
N CYS A 186 -6.20 -8.09 5.85
CA CYS A 186 -6.37 -7.04 4.85
C CYS A 186 -7.38 -7.44 3.75
N HIS A 187 -7.52 -8.74 3.46
CA HIS A 187 -8.53 -9.27 2.53
C HIS A 187 -9.94 -8.74 2.82
N PHE A 188 -10.37 -8.73 4.09
CA PHE A 188 -11.68 -8.22 4.52
C PHE A 188 -11.98 -6.79 4.04
N TYR A 189 -10.95 -5.93 4.03
CA TYR A 189 -11.08 -4.52 3.67
C TYR A 189 -11.04 -4.29 2.14
N SER A 190 -10.72 -5.33 1.37
CA SER A 190 -10.63 -5.24 -0.10
C SER A 190 -11.99 -5.42 -0.80
N LYS A 191 -13.08 -5.51 -0.03
CA LYS A 191 -14.47 -5.74 -0.51
C LYS A 191 -14.59 -6.97 -1.43
N THR A 192 -13.87 -8.03 -1.08
CA THR A 192 -13.72 -9.23 -1.91
C THR A 192 -15.01 -10.01 -2.10
N GLY A 193 -15.89 -10.07 -1.11
CA GLY A 193 -17.22 -10.67 -1.24
C GLY A 193 -18.16 -9.93 -2.21
N GLU A 194 -17.91 -8.64 -2.46
CA GLU A 194 -18.65 -7.82 -3.42
C GLU A 194 -18.13 -7.98 -4.86
N THR A 195 -16.98 -8.66 -5.07
CA THR A 195 -16.42 -8.92 -6.41
C THR A 195 -17.12 -10.10 -7.07
N GLY A 196 -17.51 -9.96 -8.33
CA GLY A 196 -18.19 -11.02 -9.07
C GLY A 196 -17.34 -12.28 -9.27
N LEU A 197 -18.00 -13.44 -9.39
CA LEU A 197 -17.37 -14.71 -9.73
C LEU A 197 -17.16 -14.77 -11.25
N ASN A 198 -15.90 -14.72 -11.71
CA ASN A 198 -15.59 -14.84 -13.13
C ASN A 198 -16.06 -16.22 -13.65
N PRO A 199 -16.95 -16.28 -14.65
CA PRO A 199 -17.59 -17.53 -15.06
C PRO A 199 -16.64 -18.51 -15.75
N ASP A 200 -15.59 -18.01 -16.39
CA ASP A 200 -14.65 -18.84 -17.17
C ASP A 200 -13.61 -19.51 -16.26
N THR A 201 -13.19 -18.80 -15.22
CA THR A 201 -12.19 -19.30 -14.27
C THR A 201 -12.82 -19.90 -13.02
N ASN A 202 -14.10 -19.62 -12.74
CA ASN A 202 -14.80 -19.92 -11.50
C ASN A 202 -14.08 -19.34 -10.26
N ARG A 203 -13.53 -18.12 -10.39
CA ARG A 203 -12.74 -17.45 -9.36
C ARG A 203 -13.15 -16.00 -9.18
N ARG A 204 -12.94 -15.48 -7.98
CA ARG A 204 -13.06 -14.06 -7.65
C ARG A 204 -11.68 -13.44 -7.62
N TYR A 205 -11.58 -12.17 -7.98
CA TYR A 205 -10.32 -11.44 -8.06
C TYR A 205 -10.31 -10.30 -7.06
N SER A 206 -9.14 -10.01 -6.53
CA SER A 206 -8.92 -8.87 -5.65
C SER A 206 -7.49 -8.37 -5.74
N THR A 207 -7.22 -7.27 -5.06
CA THR A 207 -5.90 -6.66 -5.01
C THR A 207 -5.53 -6.29 -3.60
N MET A 208 -4.23 -6.24 -3.33
CA MET A 208 -3.69 -5.78 -2.05
C MET A 208 -2.49 -4.89 -2.29
N VAL A 209 -2.41 -3.80 -1.55
CA VAL A 209 -1.24 -2.92 -1.59
C VAL A 209 -0.22 -3.41 -0.57
N VAL A 210 1.03 -3.47 -0.99
CA VAL A 210 2.19 -3.69 -0.11
C VAL A 210 2.91 -2.35 0.01
N SER A 211 3.30 -1.99 1.23
CA SER A 211 3.99 -0.74 1.51
C SER A 211 5.14 -0.96 2.47
N ASN A 212 6.21 -0.18 2.32
CA ASN A 212 7.17 0.05 3.39
C ASN A 212 6.57 1.10 4.33
N VAL A 213 6.55 0.79 5.63
CA VAL A 213 5.90 1.61 6.65
C VAL A 213 6.86 1.84 7.80
N VAL A 214 7.19 3.10 8.05
CA VAL A 214 8.01 3.52 9.21
C VAL A 214 7.11 3.63 10.43
N LEU A 215 7.22 2.67 11.35
CA LEU A 215 6.40 2.66 12.57
C LEU A 215 7.07 3.41 13.73
N GLY A 216 8.40 3.53 13.72
CA GLY A 216 9.19 4.08 14.83
C GLY A 216 8.84 3.44 16.18
N ASN A 217 8.93 4.22 17.25
CA ASN A 217 8.35 3.86 18.55
C ASN A 217 6.82 3.73 18.46
N ALA A 218 6.31 2.50 18.49
CA ALA A 218 4.90 2.19 18.33
C ALA A 218 4.18 2.09 19.70
N PHE A 219 3.07 2.81 19.85
CA PHE A 219 2.24 2.73 21.06
C PHE A 219 1.37 1.48 21.04
N THR A 220 1.49 0.61 22.02
CA THR A 220 0.59 -0.55 22.14
C THR A 220 -0.77 -0.10 22.70
N ALA A 221 -1.81 -0.22 21.87
CA ALA A 221 -3.17 0.14 22.24
C ALA A 221 -3.68 -0.70 23.42
N GLN A 222 -4.42 -0.06 24.33
CA GLN A 222 -4.86 -0.67 25.59
C GLN A 222 -6.29 -1.24 25.48
N GLY A 223 -6.97 -1.02 24.36
CA GLY A 223 -8.36 -1.45 24.14
C GLY A 223 -9.40 -0.58 24.82
N SER A 224 -9.05 0.67 25.10
CA SER A 224 -9.97 1.63 25.71
C SER A 224 -10.85 2.31 24.66
N SER A 225 -11.95 2.93 25.09
CA SER A 225 -12.79 3.76 24.21
C SER A 225 -12.05 5.01 23.70
N ASN A 226 -10.99 5.44 24.37
CA ASN A 226 -10.18 6.60 23.97
C ASN A 226 -9.27 6.28 22.79
N ASP A 227 -8.87 5.02 22.61
CA ASP A 227 -8.03 4.58 21.49
C ASP A 227 -8.70 4.91 20.14
N ARG A 228 -10.04 4.93 20.10
CA ARG A 228 -10.83 5.26 18.90
C ARG A 228 -10.82 6.74 18.50
N LYS A 229 -10.28 7.61 19.35
CA LYS A 229 -10.34 9.08 19.16
C LYS A 229 -9.03 9.67 18.64
N TRP A 230 -7.99 8.86 18.44
CA TRP A 230 -6.71 9.37 17.99
C TRP A 230 -6.78 9.94 16.56
N THR A 231 -6.27 11.14 16.38
CA THR A 231 -6.02 11.76 15.07
C THR A 231 -4.53 11.96 14.82
N LYS A 232 -3.71 11.59 15.81
CA LYS A 232 -2.25 11.59 15.81
C LYS A 232 -1.76 10.51 16.77
N ALA A 233 -0.52 10.08 16.61
CA ALA A 233 0.09 9.16 17.55
C ALA A 233 0.14 9.77 18.97
N PRO A 234 0.03 8.94 20.04
CA PRO A 234 0.24 9.39 21.41
C PRO A 234 1.60 10.06 21.62
N GLN A 235 1.71 10.93 22.63
CA GLN A 235 2.95 11.67 22.90
C GLN A 235 4.13 10.71 23.14
N GLY A 236 5.24 10.94 22.43
CA GLY A 236 6.44 10.10 22.48
C GLY A 236 6.43 8.89 21.55
N TYR A 237 5.37 8.72 20.76
CA TYR A 237 5.21 7.62 19.81
C TYR A 237 4.96 8.15 18.39
N HIS A 238 5.18 7.29 17.40
CA HIS A 238 5.09 7.62 15.98
C HIS A 238 3.95 6.87 15.27
N SER A 239 3.56 5.73 15.84
CA SER A 239 2.47 4.89 15.36
C SER A 239 1.71 4.27 16.54
N VAL A 240 0.61 3.59 16.23
CA VAL A 240 -0.14 2.76 17.17
C VAL A 240 -0.15 1.34 16.66
N GLN A 241 0.07 0.38 17.56
CA GLN A 241 -0.04 -1.04 17.29
C GLN A 241 -1.16 -1.64 18.15
N GLY A 242 -2.08 -2.35 17.51
CA GLY A 242 -2.99 -3.25 18.18
C GLY A 242 -2.44 -4.68 18.13
N LEU A 243 -2.34 -5.34 19.29
CA LEU A 243 -1.94 -6.74 19.40
C LEU A 243 -3.14 -7.68 19.61
N PRO A 244 -3.10 -8.94 19.09
CA PRO A 244 -4.14 -9.93 19.35
C PRO A 244 -4.45 -10.08 20.85
N GLY A 245 -5.73 -10.20 21.19
CA GLY A 245 -6.21 -10.33 22.58
C GLY A 245 -6.45 -9.01 23.30
N TYR A 246 -5.96 -7.89 22.76
CA TYR A 246 -6.27 -6.54 23.24
C TYR A 246 -7.38 -5.92 22.40
N ALA A 247 -8.20 -5.01 22.93
CA ALA A 247 -9.22 -4.27 22.16
C ALA A 247 -10.22 -5.13 21.34
N GLY A 248 -10.35 -6.42 21.64
CA GLY A 248 -11.14 -7.37 20.86
C GLY A 248 -10.63 -7.59 19.43
N ILE A 249 -9.32 -7.40 19.17
CA ILE A 249 -8.70 -7.74 17.89
C ILE A 249 -8.07 -9.13 17.94
N ASN A 250 -8.28 -9.89 16.86
CA ASN A 250 -7.75 -11.26 16.73
C ASN A 250 -6.41 -11.33 15.98
N TYR A 251 -6.00 -10.21 15.39
CA TYR A 251 -4.84 -10.12 14.51
C TYR A 251 -4.20 -8.75 14.70
N GLU A 252 -2.90 -8.65 14.52
CA GLU A 252 -2.16 -7.39 14.66
C GLU A 252 -2.66 -6.32 13.67
N GLU A 253 -2.72 -5.07 14.11
CA GLU A 253 -2.95 -3.88 13.28
C GLU A 253 -1.90 -2.83 13.61
N ASN A 254 -1.37 -2.17 12.58
CA ASN A 254 -0.47 -1.04 12.74
C ASN A 254 -1.14 0.18 12.12
N VAL A 255 -1.09 1.31 12.82
CA VAL A 255 -1.75 2.55 12.41
C VAL A 255 -0.76 3.69 12.45
N VAL A 256 -0.63 4.39 11.34
CA VAL A 256 0.17 5.61 11.24
C VAL A 256 -0.73 6.80 10.95
N PHE A 257 -0.33 7.98 11.42
CA PHE A 257 -1.15 9.19 11.37
C PHE A 257 -0.58 10.25 10.41
N THR A 258 0.35 9.85 9.56
CA THR A 258 0.85 10.66 8.44
C THR A 258 1.06 9.76 7.23
N LYS A 259 0.74 10.27 6.05
CA LYS A 259 1.01 9.57 4.79
C LYS A 259 2.50 9.43 4.50
N ASP A 260 3.32 10.32 5.07
CA ASP A 260 4.77 10.32 4.86
C ASP A 260 5.45 9.11 5.54
N ALA A 261 4.75 8.43 6.46
CA ALA A 261 5.21 7.17 7.03
C ALA A 261 5.04 5.97 6.09
N CYS A 262 4.37 6.14 4.94
CA CYS A 262 3.96 5.06 4.06
C CYS A 262 4.52 5.25 2.65
N LEU A 263 5.23 4.25 2.14
CA LEU A 263 5.67 4.23 0.75
C LEU A 263 5.12 2.97 0.05
N PRO A 264 4.12 3.10 -0.86
CA PRO A 264 3.61 1.96 -1.59
C PRO A 264 4.70 1.37 -2.49
N SER A 265 4.86 0.05 -2.44
CA SER A 265 5.97 -0.65 -3.11
C SER A 265 5.50 -1.67 -4.12
N GLU A 266 4.41 -2.39 -3.84
CA GLU A 266 3.85 -3.39 -4.76
C GLU A 266 2.31 -3.44 -4.70
N ILE A 267 1.71 -3.94 -5.77
CA ILE A 267 0.29 -4.29 -5.84
C ILE A 267 0.19 -5.76 -6.22
N ILE A 268 -0.37 -6.55 -5.32
CA ILE A 268 -0.64 -7.97 -5.54
C ILE A 268 -2.02 -8.08 -6.16
N VAL A 269 -2.12 -8.73 -7.31
CA VAL A 269 -3.38 -9.22 -7.87
C VAL A 269 -3.48 -10.70 -7.54
N TYR A 270 -4.56 -11.08 -6.86
CA TYR A 270 -4.77 -12.46 -6.44
C TYR A 270 -6.22 -12.86 -6.66
N SER A 271 -6.46 -14.16 -6.66
CA SER A 271 -7.76 -14.76 -6.83
C SER A 271 -8.02 -15.87 -5.82
N PHE A 272 -9.28 -16.22 -5.65
CA PHE A 272 -9.75 -17.24 -4.70
C PHE A 272 -11.08 -17.83 -5.18
N SER A 273 -11.39 -19.06 -4.78
CA SER A 273 -12.64 -19.74 -5.19
C SER A 273 -13.82 -19.38 -4.30
N HIS A 274 -13.59 -19.18 -3.00
CA HIS A 274 -14.60 -18.86 -2.01
C HIS A 274 -14.05 -17.90 -0.96
N THR A 275 -14.92 -17.07 -0.39
CA THR A 275 -14.62 -16.20 0.75
C THR A 275 -15.81 -16.15 1.69
N THR A 276 -15.54 -15.96 2.99
CA THR A 276 -16.55 -15.71 4.03
C THR A 276 -16.70 -14.23 4.37
N GLU A 277 -15.92 -13.34 3.72
CA GLU A 277 -15.90 -11.91 4.01
C GLU A 277 -16.82 -11.14 3.03
N TYR A 278 -18.09 -10.96 3.41
CA TYR A 278 -19.09 -10.18 2.68
C TYR A 278 -19.43 -8.86 3.40
#